data_AF-A0A430R9W8-F1
#
_entry.id   AF-A0A430R9W8-F1
#
_cell.length_a   1.000
_cell.length_b   1.000
_cell.length_c   1.000
_cell.angle_alpha   90.00
_cell.angle_beta   90.00
_cell.angle_gamma   90.00
#
_symmetry.space_group_name_H-M   'P 1'
#
loop_
_entity.id
_entity.type
_entity.pdbx_description
1 polymer ?
#
loop_
_entity_poly.entity_id
_entity_poly.type
_entity_poly.pdbx_seq_one_letter_code
_entity_poly.pdbx_strand_id
1 'polypeptide(L)'
;MAEALWGSSALLAGLRLGHFTDLEALTGCTVVLVEEGAVGAVDVRGAAPGTRETDLLSPENTVEKVQAILLTGGSAFGLRAADGVVRYLAERGKGFPTPGGVVPIVPAAVLYDLGRGKVHRPPGAEAGYQAALAVGEEVEEGS
;
A
#
# COMPACT_ATOMS: atom_id res chain seq x y z
N MET A 1 -12.19 -6.03 -24.21
CA MET A 1 -10.96 -6.68 -23.71
C MET A 1 -10.94 -6.77 -22.18
N ALA A 2 -12.09 -7.04 -21.53
CA ALA A 2 -12.22 -7.00 -20.07
C ALA A 2 -12.73 -8.33 -19.48
N GLU A 3 -12.64 -9.43 -20.22
CA GLU A 3 -13.22 -10.73 -19.83
C GLU A 3 -12.18 -11.78 -19.39
N ALA A 4 -10.91 -11.42 -19.17
CA ALA A 4 -9.85 -12.41 -18.96
C ALA A 4 -8.95 -12.15 -17.74
N LEU A 5 -9.51 -11.78 -16.58
CA LEU A 5 -8.71 -11.65 -15.34
C LEU A 5 -9.29 -12.38 -14.12
N TRP A 6 -10.47 -12.99 -14.23
CA TRP A 6 -11.01 -13.77 -13.10
C TRP A 6 -10.30 -15.14 -13.04
N GLY A 7 -9.37 -15.30 -12.10
CA GLY A 7 -8.66 -16.56 -11.85
C GLY A 7 -7.23 -16.66 -12.42
N SER A 8 -6.67 -15.56 -12.93
CA SER A 8 -5.24 -15.49 -13.25
C SER A 8 -4.49 -14.85 -12.09
N SER A 9 -3.50 -15.56 -11.52
CA SER A 9 -2.56 -14.98 -10.55
C SER A 9 -1.59 -13.98 -11.20
N ALA A 10 -1.55 -13.92 -12.54
CA ALA A 10 -0.71 -12.99 -13.28
C ALA A 10 -1.28 -11.56 -13.21
N LEU A 11 -0.43 -10.64 -12.75
CA LEU A 11 -0.72 -9.21 -12.68
C LEU A 11 -0.66 -8.53 -14.05
N LEU A 12 -1.24 -7.33 -14.15
CA LEU A 12 -1.01 -6.43 -15.28
C LEU A 12 0.50 -6.13 -15.36
N ALA A 13 1.04 -6.01 -16.57
CA ALA A 13 2.46 -5.73 -16.76
C ALA A 13 2.89 -4.46 -15.99
N GLY A 14 3.96 -4.60 -15.19
CA GLY A 14 4.50 -3.52 -14.36
C GLY A 14 3.81 -3.31 -13.00
N LEU A 15 2.72 -4.03 -12.73
CA LEU A 15 2.10 -4.09 -11.40
C LEU A 15 2.77 -5.21 -10.59
N ARG A 16 3.20 -4.88 -9.37
CA ARG A 16 3.82 -5.83 -8.44
C ARG A 16 3.15 -5.75 -7.08
N LEU A 17 3.02 -6.88 -6.40
CA LEU A 17 2.46 -6.95 -5.04
C LEU A 17 3.48 -7.54 -4.09
N GLY A 18 3.54 -7.01 -2.87
CA GLY A 18 4.42 -7.53 -1.82
C GLY A 18 3.71 -7.53 -0.48
N HIS A 19 3.98 -8.54 0.34
CA HIS A 19 3.27 -8.80 1.58
C HIS A 19 4.23 -8.83 2.77
N PHE A 20 3.75 -8.37 3.92
CA PHE A 20 4.33 -8.67 5.22
C PHE A 20 3.24 -9.29 6.09
N THR A 21 3.51 -10.44 6.70
CA THR A 21 2.57 -11.17 7.54
C THR A 21 3.18 -11.45 8.92
N ASP A 22 2.48 -11.07 9.99
CA ASP A 22 2.81 -11.43 11.35
C ASP A 22 1.78 -12.45 11.87
N LEU A 23 2.19 -13.72 11.91
CA LEU A 23 1.34 -14.84 12.33
C LEU A 23 1.12 -14.90 13.85
N GLU A 24 1.91 -14.20 14.66
CA GLU A 24 1.72 -14.12 16.11
C GLU A 24 0.63 -13.08 16.45
N ALA A 25 0.71 -11.93 15.79
CA ALA A 25 -0.26 -10.84 15.90
C ALA A 25 -1.53 -11.06 15.05
N LEU A 26 -1.49 -12.01 14.10
CA LEU A 26 -2.52 -12.28 13.09
C LEU A 26 -2.94 -11.02 12.34
N THR A 27 -1.94 -10.31 11.82
CA THR A 27 -2.08 -9.08 11.04
C THR A 27 -1.00 -9.03 9.94
N GLY A 28 -1.05 -8.02 9.08
CA GLY A 28 -0.10 -7.85 7.99
C GLY A 28 -0.36 -6.59 7.18
N CYS A 29 0.44 -6.39 6.14
CA CYS A 29 0.19 -5.36 5.15
C CYS A 29 0.61 -5.80 3.75
N THR A 30 -0.04 -5.20 2.75
CA THR A 30 0.18 -5.43 1.32
C THR A 30 0.52 -4.11 0.66
N VAL A 31 1.63 -4.10 -0.07
CA VAL A 31 2.04 -3.00 -0.94
C VAL A 31 1.70 -3.38 -2.38
N VAL A 32 0.92 -2.52 -3.03
CA VAL A 32 0.73 -2.55 -4.48
C VAL A 32 1.70 -1.53 -5.08
N LEU A 33 2.58 -1.95 -5.98
CA LEU A 33 3.68 -1.15 -6.52
C LEU A 33 3.62 -1.08 -8.05
N VAL A 34 3.77 0.13 -8.59
CA VAL A 34 4.00 0.42 -10.01
C VAL A 34 5.16 1.41 -10.07
N GLU A 35 6.38 0.92 -10.38
CA GLU A 35 7.61 1.71 -10.24
C GLU A 35 7.64 2.99 -11.09
N GLU A 36 6.99 2.98 -12.25
CA GLU A 36 6.88 4.13 -13.15
C GLU A 36 5.65 5.03 -12.85
N GLY A 37 4.91 4.69 -11.80
CA GLY A 37 3.69 5.37 -11.38
C GLY A 37 2.47 5.00 -12.21
N ALA A 38 1.33 4.90 -11.55
CA ALA A 38 0.02 4.73 -12.18
C ALA A 38 -0.89 5.89 -11.80
N VAL A 39 -1.83 6.23 -12.69
CA VAL A 39 -2.89 7.20 -12.36
C VAL A 39 -3.70 6.67 -11.19
N GLY A 40 -3.85 7.46 -10.14
CA GLY A 40 -4.54 7.08 -8.91
C GLY A 40 -5.84 7.84 -8.72
N ALA A 41 -6.86 7.14 -8.21
CA ALA A 41 -8.13 7.71 -7.75
C ALA A 41 -8.66 6.86 -6.60
N VAL A 42 -9.54 7.40 -5.76
CA VAL A 42 -10.12 6.67 -4.63
C VAL A 42 -11.59 7.02 -4.42
N ASP A 43 -12.39 6.03 -4.06
CA ASP A 43 -13.76 6.19 -3.58
C ASP A 43 -13.89 5.48 -2.21
N VAL A 44 -14.15 6.26 -1.17
CA VAL A 44 -14.29 5.78 0.21
C VAL A 44 -15.76 5.71 0.58
N ARG A 45 -16.31 4.49 0.63
CA ARG A 45 -17.75 4.26 0.83
C ARG A 45 -18.13 3.82 2.24
N GLY A 46 -17.18 3.35 3.04
CA GLY A 46 -17.42 2.93 4.42
C GLY A 46 -17.66 4.12 5.34
N ALA A 47 -18.48 3.94 6.38
CA ALA A 47 -18.85 5.02 7.30
C ALA A 47 -17.78 5.36 8.37
N ALA A 48 -16.80 4.48 8.55
CA ALA A 48 -15.70 4.64 9.50
C ALA A 48 -14.35 4.33 8.84
N PRO A 49 -13.91 5.15 7.86
CA PRO A 49 -12.67 4.90 7.16
C PRO A 49 -11.46 5.21 8.04
N GLY A 50 -10.39 4.44 7.84
CA GLY A 50 -9.04 4.85 8.22
C GLY A 50 -8.21 4.92 6.96
N THR A 51 -7.78 6.13 6.60
CA THR A 51 -7.07 6.39 5.35
C THR A 51 -5.90 7.33 5.56
N ARG A 52 -4.99 7.33 4.58
CA ARG A 52 -3.89 8.28 4.46
C ARG A 52 -3.82 8.75 3.01
N GLU A 53 -3.57 10.05 2.82
CA GLU A 53 -3.27 10.68 1.53
C GLU A 53 -4.34 10.49 0.43
N THR A 54 -5.59 10.25 0.82
CA THR A 54 -6.72 10.10 -0.13
C THR A 54 -7.09 11.40 -0.82
N ASP A 55 -6.99 12.55 -0.14
CA ASP A 55 -7.28 13.86 -0.73
C ASP A 55 -6.40 14.14 -1.95
N LEU A 56 -5.14 13.71 -1.93
CA LEU A 56 -4.19 13.89 -3.04
C LEU A 56 -4.60 13.14 -4.31
N LEU A 57 -5.50 12.15 -4.22
CA LEU A 57 -6.01 11.38 -5.35
C LEU A 57 -7.24 12.02 -6.01
N SER A 58 -7.66 13.20 -5.54
CA SER A 58 -8.72 13.96 -6.20
C SER A 58 -8.24 14.52 -7.54
N PRO A 59 -9.04 14.43 -8.63
CA PRO A 59 -8.61 14.81 -9.97
C PRO A 59 -8.27 16.30 -10.15
N GLU A 60 -8.70 17.17 -9.22
CA GLU A 60 -8.36 18.59 -9.18
C GLU A 60 -6.98 18.89 -8.58
N ASN A 61 -6.33 17.90 -7.95
CA ASN A 61 -5.04 18.07 -7.29
C ASN A 61 -3.86 17.77 -8.21
N THR A 62 -2.66 18.19 -7.79
CA THR A 62 -1.46 18.14 -8.63
C THR A 62 -0.83 16.76 -8.78
N VAL A 63 -1.17 15.81 -7.90
CA VAL A 63 -0.60 14.46 -7.92
C VAL A 63 -1.41 13.59 -8.87
N GLU A 64 -0.94 13.45 -10.11
CA GLU A 64 -1.62 12.62 -11.11
C GLU A 64 -1.31 11.12 -10.96
N LYS A 65 -0.10 10.80 -10.49
CA LYS A 65 0.40 9.43 -10.41
C LYS A 65 0.99 9.12 -9.03
N VAL A 66 0.74 7.91 -8.55
CA VAL A 66 1.36 7.34 -7.36
C VAL A 66 2.10 6.05 -7.73
N GLN A 67 3.21 5.79 -7.05
CA GLN A 67 4.01 4.59 -7.27
C GLN A 67 3.56 3.43 -6.38
N ALA A 68 2.93 3.70 -5.25
CA ALA A 68 2.49 2.65 -4.34
C ALA A 68 1.16 2.98 -3.66
N ILE A 69 0.41 1.93 -3.33
CA ILE A 69 -0.74 1.96 -2.42
C ILE A 69 -0.49 0.93 -1.31
N LEU A 70 -0.86 1.26 -0.08
CA LEU A 70 -0.74 0.36 1.07
C LEU A 70 -2.13 -0.07 1.57
N LEU A 71 -2.35 -1.38 1.69
CA LEU A 71 -3.46 -1.96 2.42
C LEU A 71 -2.93 -2.62 3.69
N THR A 72 -3.47 -2.30 4.86
CA THR A 72 -2.84 -2.73 6.11
C THR A 72 -3.86 -3.09 7.20
N GLY A 73 -3.50 -4.09 8.01
CA GLY A 73 -4.21 -4.41 9.24
C GLY A 73 -3.93 -3.40 10.35
N GLY A 74 -4.32 -3.72 11.57
CA GLY A 74 -4.02 -2.92 12.75
C GLY A 74 -4.91 -1.68 12.96
N SER A 75 -5.99 -1.53 12.19
CA SER A 75 -6.84 -0.33 12.21
C SER A 75 -5.99 0.95 12.07
N ALA A 76 -6.40 2.06 12.69
CA ALA A 76 -5.70 3.35 12.56
C ALA A 76 -4.20 3.28 12.91
N PHE A 77 -3.79 2.38 13.82
CA PHE A 77 -2.37 2.18 14.15
C PHE A 77 -1.54 1.70 12.96
N GLY A 78 -2.14 0.93 12.05
CA GLY A 78 -1.48 0.37 10.87
C GLY A 78 -1.11 1.40 9.81
N LEU A 79 -1.70 2.60 9.83
CA LEU A 79 -1.37 3.66 8.86
C LEU A 79 0.11 4.04 8.89
N ARG A 80 0.80 3.85 10.03
CA ARG A 80 2.25 4.08 10.17
C ARG A 80 3.11 3.15 9.31
N ALA A 81 2.56 2.05 8.79
CA ALA A 81 3.28 1.19 7.84
C ALA A 81 3.55 1.92 6.51
N ALA A 82 2.78 2.96 6.17
CA ALA A 82 3.02 3.77 4.98
C ALA A 82 4.40 4.46 5.02
N ASP A 83 4.90 4.81 6.21
CA ASP A 83 6.21 5.45 6.35
C ASP A 83 7.35 4.54 5.87
N GLY A 84 7.19 3.22 5.99
CA GLY A 84 8.12 2.24 5.44
C GLY A 84 8.14 2.24 3.92
N VAL A 85 6.96 2.31 3.30
CA VAL A 85 6.82 2.39 1.85
C VAL A 85 7.38 3.72 1.32
N VAL A 86 7.12 4.83 2.03
CA VAL A 86 7.72 6.14 1.74
C VAL A 86 9.25 6.03 1.77
N ARG A 87 9.83 5.41 2.81
CA ARG A 87 11.29 5.18 2.89
C ARG A 87 11.80 4.38 1.68
N TYR A 88 11.14 3.26 1.36
CA TYR A 88 11.51 2.41 0.23
C TYR A 88 11.56 3.17 -1.11
N LEU A 89 10.54 3.99 -1.37
CA LEU A 89 10.43 4.79 -2.59
C LEU A 89 11.44 5.93 -2.61
N ALA A 90 11.65 6.63 -1.48
CA ALA A 90 12.60 7.72 -1.37
C ALA A 90 14.03 7.27 -1.67
N GLU A 91 14.45 6.12 -1.14
CA GLU A 91 15.77 5.51 -1.42
C GLU A 91 15.99 5.20 -2.91
N ARG A 92 14.90 5.05 -3.68
CA ARG A 92 14.91 4.75 -5.11
C ARG A 92 14.62 5.99 -5.97
N GLY A 93 14.50 7.16 -5.36
CA GLY A 93 14.17 8.41 -6.07
C GLY A 93 12.80 8.38 -6.74
N LYS A 94 11.84 7.60 -6.21
CA LYS A 94 10.49 7.43 -6.75
C LYS A 94 9.48 8.25 -5.94
N GLY A 95 8.64 9.02 -6.62
CA GLY A 95 7.67 9.92 -5.97
C GLY A 95 7.30 11.12 -6.84
N PHE A 96 6.61 12.08 -6.25
CA PHE A 96 6.23 13.33 -6.87
C PHE A 96 7.42 14.32 -6.90
N PRO A 97 7.79 14.89 -8.05
CA PRO A 97 8.91 15.83 -8.13
C PRO A 97 8.55 17.19 -7.53
N THR A 98 9.40 17.71 -6.64
CA THR A 98 9.27 19.05 -6.04
C THR A 98 10.60 19.81 -6.11
N PRO A 99 10.61 21.14 -5.87
CA PRO A 99 11.87 21.88 -5.73
C PRO A 99 12.79 21.36 -4.62
N GLY A 100 12.25 20.67 -3.61
CA GLY A 100 13.01 20.08 -2.50
C GLY A 100 13.48 18.64 -2.74
N GLY A 101 13.25 18.10 -3.94
CA GLY A 101 13.51 16.70 -4.28
C GLY A 101 12.23 15.90 -4.47
N VAL A 102 12.37 14.59 -4.54
CA VAL A 102 11.26 13.67 -4.76
C VAL A 102 10.52 13.41 -3.44
N VAL A 103 9.20 13.56 -3.45
CA VAL A 103 8.32 13.31 -2.31
C VAL A 103 7.42 12.10 -2.62
N PRO A 104 7.67 10.93 -2.02
CA PRO A 104 6.78 9.78 -2.20
C PRO A 104 5.39 10.05 -1.62
N ILE A 105 4.36 9.80 -2.42
CA ILE A 105 2.95 9.87 -2.02
C ILE A 105 2.45 8.42 -1.93
N VAL A 106 2.07 7.98 -0.73
CA VAL A 106 1.63 6.60 -0.48
C VAL A 106 0.24 6.61 0.14
N PRO A 107 -0.81 6.60 -0.69
CA PRO A 107 -2.17 6.42 -0.21
C PRO A 107 -2.29 5.09 0.53
N ALA A 108 -3.01 5.09 1.65
CA ALA A 108 -3.22 3.88 2.43
C ALA A 108 -4.65 3.76 2.93
N ALA A 109 -5.08 2.52 3.13
CA ALA A 109 -6.34 2.18 3.79
C ALA A 109 -6.12 1.04 4.79
N VAL A 110 -6.86 1.09 5.91
CA VAL A 110 -6.77 0.07 6.96
C VAL A 110 -8.02 -0.79 7.07
N LEU A 111 -7.84 -2.00 7.58
CA LEU A 111 -8.91 -2.84 8.11
C LEU A 111 -8.76 -3.03 9.62
N TYR A 112 -9.83 -3.46 10.29
CA TYR A 112 -9.83 -3.78 11.71
C TYR A 112 -9.62 -5.29 11.94
N ASP A 113 -8.48 -5.66 12.50
CA ASP A 113 -8.11 -7.03 12.90
C ASP A 113 -7.56 -7.10 14.34
N LEU A 114 -7.72 -6.03 15.12
CA LEU A 114 -7.20 -5.95 16.48
C LEU A 114 -7.79 -7.05 17.38
N GLY A 115 -6.93 -7.68 18.18
CA GLY A 115 -7.31 -8.73 19.12
C GLY A 115 -7.44 -10.12 18.52
N ARG A 116 -7.12 -10.31 17.23
CA ARG A 116 -7.10 -11.65 16.62
C ARG A 116 -5.92 -12.50 17.08
N GLY A 117 -4.72 -11.94 17.11
CA GLY A 117 -3.50 -12.66 17.52
C GLY A 117 -3.25 -12.70 19.02
N LYS A 118 -2.14 -13.33 19.40
CA LYS A 118 -1.70 -13.48 20.81
C LYS A 118 -1.05 -12.21 21.36
N VAL A 119 -0.59 -11.33 20.47
CA VAL A 119 0.13 -10.10 20.82
C VAL A 119 -0.48 -8.89 20.10
N HIS A 120 -0.49 -7.74 20.77
CA HIS A 120 -0.90 -6.49 20.14
C HIS A 120 0.30 -5.83 19.44
N ARG A 121 0.47 -6.12 18.15
CA ARG A 121 1.55 -5.56 17.32
C ARG A 121 1.03 -5.13 15.93
N PRO A 122 0.29 -4.01 15.84
CA PRO A 122 -0.15 -3.47 14.56
C PRO A 122 1.03 -3.22 13.59
N PRO A 123 0.86 -3.39 12.26
CA PRO A 123 1.91 -3.12 11.29
C PRO A 123 2.60 -1.77 11.49
N GLY A 124 3.93 -1.79 11.46
CA GLY A 124 4.80 -0.62 11.64
C GLY A 124 5.48 -0.18 10.34
N ALA A 125 6.25 0.90 10.39
CA ALA A 125 7.07 1.33 9.25
C ALA A 125 7.96 0.18 8.72
N GLU A 126 8.55 -0.62 9.60
CA GLU A 126 9.36 -1.77 9.15
C GLU A 126 8.52 -2.81 8.41
N ALA A 127 7.30 -3.11 8.85
CA ALA A 127 6.39 -4.02 8.15
C ALA A 127 6.10 -3.54 6.72
N GLY A 128 5.77 -2.24 6.55
CA GLY A 128 5.53 -1.66 5.23
C GLY A 128 6.77 -1.66 4.33
N TYR A 129 7.95 -1.43 4.90
CA TYR A 129 9.21 -1.49 4.16
C TYR A 129 9.53 -2.93 3.70
N GLN A 130 9.35 -3.92 4.58
CA GLN A 130 9.53 -5.33 4.23
C GLN A 130 8.52 -5.80 3.17
N ALA A 131 7.26 -5.37 3.28
CA ALA A 131 6.27 -5.63 2.23
C ALA A 131 6.69 -5.02 0.88
N ALA A 132 7.24 -3.79 0.88
CA ALA A 132 7.74 -3.16 -0.35
C ALA A 132 9.01 -3.85 -0.91
N LEU A 133 9.86 -4.43 -0.06
CA LEU A 133 10.99 -5.25 -0.52
C LEU A 133 10.54 -6.57 -1.13
N ALA A 134 9.46 -7.16 -0.62
CA ALA A 134 8.92 -8.45 -1.03
C ALA A 134 8.09 -8.39 -2.33
N VAL A 135 8.03 -7.25 -3.01
CA VAL A 135 7.19 -7.09 -4.21
C VAL A 135 7.61 -8.05 -5.34
N GLY A 136 6.65 -8.81 -5.87
CA GLY A 136 6.81 -9.78 -6.95
C GLY A 136 5.72 -9.64 -8.02
N GLU A 137 5.87 -10.40 -9.12
CA GLU A 137 4.89 -10.47 -10.21
C GLU A 137 3.82 -11.56 -9.98
N GLU A 138 4.13 -12.55 -9.12
CA GLU A 138 3.19 -13.55 -8.65
C GLU A 138 2.52 -13.06 -7.36
N VAL A 139 1.20 -13.27 -7.27
CA VAL A 139 0.42 -12.89 -6.09
C VAL A 139 0.23 -14.10 -5.19
N GLU A 140 0.79 -14.03 -3.99
CA GLU A 140 0.46 -14.98 -2.92
C GLU A 140 -0.94 -14.65 -2.38
N GLU A 141 -1.78 -15.68 -2.24
CA GLU A 141 -3.16 -15.56 -1.76
C GLU A 141 -3.34 -16.30 -0.43
N GLY A 142 -4.29 -15.84 0.40
CA GLY A 142 -4.62 -16.50 1.66
C GLY A 142 -3.81 -15.98 2.86
N SER A 143 -3.51 -16.86 3.82
CA SER A 143 -2.81 -16.56 5.08
C SER A 143 -1.78 -17.62 5.40
#